data_AF-A0A6N8G9D0-F1
#
_entry.id   AF-A0A6N8G9D0-F1
#
_cell.length_a   1.000
_cell.length_b   1.000
_cell.length_c   1.000
_cell.angle_alpha   90.00
_cell.angle_beta   90.00
_cell.angle_gamma   90.00
#
_symmetry.space_group_name_H-M   'P 1'
#
loop_
_entity.id
_entity.type
_entity.pdbx_description
1 polymer ?
#
loop_
_entity_poly.entity_id
_entity_poly.type
_entity_poly.pdbx_seq_one_letter_code
_entity_poly.pdbx_strand_id
1 'polypeptide(L)'
;MEHEIGAEEKITYGRNDRFVGGPVGGGRFWLEEDGSPAAKLGGPAEWSDQGMIDVRTGDTFTVGGQTWRITDIVNADSDDAYLTAVRVS
;
A
#
# COMPACT_ATOMS: atom_id res chain seq x y z
N MET A 1 -12.71 -6.59 10.23
CA MET A 1 -12.72 -5.83 11.50
C MET A 1 -12.02 -4.53 11.22
N GLU A 2 -12.63 -3.39 11.54
CA GLU A 2 -11.99 -2.09 11.35
C GLU A 2 -10.71 -2.00 12.19
N HIS A 3 -9.58 -1.71 11.54
CA HIS A 3 -8.33 -1.38 12.23
C HIS A 3 -8.51 -0.12 13.05
N GLU A 4 -7.83 0.05 14.18
CA GLU A 4 -7.85 1.32 14.93
C GLU A 4 -7.04 2.43 14.22
N ILE A 5 -7.37 3.70 14.45
CA ILE A 5 -6.49 4.80 13.98
C ILE A 5 -5.13 4.63 14.65
N GLY A 6 -4.06 4.70 13.86
CA GLY A 6 -2.70 4.40 14.30
C GLY A 6 -2.26 2.95 14.11
N ALA A 7 -3.15 2.04 13.67
CA ALA A 7 -2.75 0.69 13.28
C ALA A 7 -1.76 0.74 12.10
N GLU A 8 -0.73 -0.10 12.16
CA GLU A 8 0.28 -0.22 11.11
C GLU A 8 0.12 -1.54 10.36
N GLU A 9 0.22 -1.47 9.03
CA GLU A 9 0.21 -2.64 8.16
C GLU A 9 1.41 -2.66 7.22
N LYS A 10 1.94 -3.87 7.05
CA LYS A 10 3.02 -4.18 6.09
C LYS A 10 2.42 -4.80 4.84
N ILE A 11 2.65 -4.18 3.69
CA ILE A 11 2.21 -4.67 2.38
C ILE A 11 3.43 -5.12 1.58
N THR A 12 3.48 -6.40 1.25
CA THR A 12 4.49 -7.04 0.39
C THR A 12 3.93 -7.36 -0.99
N TYR A 13 4.73 -7.97 -1.86
CA TYR A 13 4.22 -8.59 -3.09
C TYR A 13 3.03 -9.53 -2.83
N GLY A 14 2.05 -9.50 -3.75
CA GLY A 14 0.85 -10.34 -3.69
C GLY A 14 -0.27 -9.74 -2.82
N ARG A 15 -1.45 -10.34 -2.86
CA ARG A 15 -2.67 -9.85 -2.17
C ARG A 15 -2.67 -10.23 -0.68
N ASN A 16 -2.85 -9.27 0.22
CA ASN A 16 -2.98 -9.48 1.67
C ASN A 16 -4.39 -9.16 2.16
N ASP A 17 -5.12 -10.13 2.71
CA ASP A 17 -6.51 -10.00 3.19
C ASP A 17 -6.67 -9.23 4.52
N ARG A 18 -5.73 -8.33 4.86
CA ARG A 18 -5.70 -7.67 6.17
C ARG A 18 -6.63 -6.46 6.27
N PHE A 19 -7.07 -5.89 5.15
CA PHE A 19 -7.86 -4.64 5.14
C PHE A 19 -9.36 -4.91 5.09
N VAL A 20 -10.15 -4.02 5.69
CA VAL A 20 -11.62 -4.16 5.76
C VAL A 20 -12.29 -4.20 4.40
N GLY A 21 -11.80 -3.39 3.46
CA GLY A 21 -12.33 -3.32 2.08
C GLY A 21 -11.98 -4.52 1.21
N GLY A 22 -11.18 -5.45 1.74
CA GLY A 22 -10.65 -6.60 1.01
C GLY A 22 -9.13 -6.50 0.82
N PRO A 23 -8.54 -7.46 0.09
CA PRO A 23 -7.09 -7.57 0.04
C PRO A 23 -6.42 -6.38 -0.64
N VAL A 24 -5.33 -5.90 -0.04
CA VAL A 24 -4.39 -4.96 -0.66
C VAL A 24 -3.04 -5.62 -0.80
N GLY A 25 -2.39 -5.43 -1.94
CA GLY A 25 -1.16 -6.10 -2.28
C GLY A 25 -0.18 -5.25 -3.06
N GLY A 26 1.11 -5.46 -2.83
CA GLY A 26 2.17 -4.92 -3.66
C GLY A 26 2.15 -5.59 -5.03
N GLY A 27 1.86 -4.82 -6.07
CA GLY A 27 1.93 -5.23 -7.47
C GLY A 27 3.34 -5.07 -8.05
N ARG A 28 4.03 -3.98 -7.71
CA ARG A 28 5.42 -3.71 -8.11
C ARG A 28 6.08 -2.77 -7.12
N PHE A 29 7.38 -2.91 -6.91
CA PHE A 29 8.24 -1.92 -6.25
C PHE A 29 9.38 -1.54 -7.19
N TRP A 30 9.86 -0.30 -7.11
CA TRP A 30 11.00 0.19 -7.89
C TRP A 30 11.62 1.44 -7.26
N LEU A 31 12.81 1.81 -7.73
CA LEU A 31 13.41 3.13 -7.50
C LEU A 31 13.11 4.03 -8.70
N GLU A 32 12.68 5.26 -8.44
CA GLU A 32 12.55 6.32 -9.44
C GLU A 32 13.93 6.81 -9.91
N GLU A 33 13.99 7.67 -10.93
CA GLU A 33 15.25 8.14 -11.52
C GLU A 33 16.16 8.89 -10.53
N ASP A 34 15.56 9.51 -9.51
CA ASP A 34 16.26 10.22 -8.44
C ASP A 34 16.67 9.29 -7.28
N GLY A 35 16.36 8.00 -7.37
CA GLY A 35 16.60 7.00 -6.33
C GLY A 35 15.49 6.92 -5.26
N SER A 36 14.40 7.69 -5.39
CA SER A 36 13.27 7.63 -4.45
C SER A 36 12.48 6.32 -4.63
N PRO A 37 12.09 5.63 -3.54
CA PRO A 37 11.34 4.39 -3.65
C PRO A 37 9.87 4.67 -4.00
N ALA A 38 9.30 3.83 -4.85
CA ALA A 38 7.90 3.87 -5.26
C ALA A 38 7.33 2.45 -5.34
N ALA A 39 6.01 2.37 -5.23
CA ALA A 39 5.29 1.12 -5.31
C ALA A 39 4.00 1.27 -6.13
N LYS A 40 3.49 0.13 -6.59
CA LYS A 40 2.20 -0.01 -7.24
C LYS A 40 1.38 -0.95 -6.39
N LEU A 41 0.24 -0.49 -5.88
CA LEU A 41 -0.69 -1.30 -5.10
C LEU A 41 -1.81 -1.80 -6.00
N GLY A 42 -2.07 -3.11 -5.94
CA GLY A 42 -3.30 -3.71 -6.40
C GLY A 42 -4.22 -3.95 -5.22
N GLY A 43 -5.53 -3.94 -5.44
CA GLY A 43 -6.43 -4.01 -4.31
C GLY A 43 -7.86 -4.44 -4.63
N PRO A 44 -8.80 -4.08 -3.74
CA PRO A 44 -10.15 -4.60 -3.76
C PRO A 44 -10.99 -4.04 -4.91
N ALA A 45 -12.21 -4.58 -5.04
CA ALA A 45 -13.13 -4.23 -6.12
C ALA A 45 -13.45 -2.73 -6.19
N GLU A 46 -13.39 -2.01 -5.07
CA GLU A 46 -13.58 -0.55 -5.05
C GLU A 46 -12.49 0.22 -5.83
N TRP A 47 -11.34 -0.41 -6.12
CA TRP A 47 -10.30 0.16 -6.98
C TRP A 47 -10.46 -0.26 -8.44
N SER A 48 -11.55 -0.94 -8.84
CA SER A 48 -11.69 -1.50 -10.20
C SER A 48 -11.47 -0.49 -11.32
N ASP A 49 -11.92 0.75 -11.12
CA ASP A 49 -11.82 1.83 -12.10
C ASP A 49 -10.39 2.39 -12.21
N GLN A 50 -9.60 2.25 -11.14
CA GLN A 50 -8.21 2.70 -11.05
C GLN A 50 -7.23 1.56 -11.40
N GLY A 51 -7.67 0.31 -11.25
CA GLY A 51 -6.87 -0.89 -11.39
C GLY A 51 -5.80 -0.98 -10.30
N MET A 52 -4.58 -0.58 -10.65
CA MET A 52 -3.45 -0.53 -9.72
C MET A 52 -3.00 0.92 -9.53
N ILE A 53 -2.80 1.33 -8.28
CA ILE A 53 -2.45 2.69 -7.90
C ILE A 53 -0.94 2.82 -7.68
N ASP A 54 -0.33 3.84 -8.26
CA ASP A 54 1.07 4.18 -7.97
C ASP A 54 1.13 5.05 -6.71
N VAL A 55 2.09 4.75 -5.84
CA VAL A 55 2.19 5.37 -4.52
C VAL A 55 3.65 5.60 -4.11
N ARG A 56 3.87 6.66 -3.33
CA ARG A 56 5.14 7.05 -2.70
C ARG A 56 4.97 7.20 -1.18
N THR A 57 6.10 7.28 -0.47
CA THR A 57 6.10 7.64 0.94
C THR A 57 5.40 8.99 1.15
N GLY A 58 4.45 9.03 2.07
CA GLY A 58 3.61 10.19 2.35
C GLY A 58 2.26 10.18 1.64
N ASP A 59 2.09 9.42 0.56
CA ASP A 59 0.80 9.27 -0.12
C ASP A 59 -0.21 8.56 0.77
N THR A 60 -1.49 8.74 0.43
CA THR A 60 -2.60 8.06 1.11
C THR A 60 -3.41 7.23 0.15
N PHE A 61 -3.91 6.09 0.61
CA PHE A 61 -4.93 5.31 -0.09
C PHE A 61 -6.11 5.02 0.84
N THR A 62 -7.27 4.74 0.25
CA THR A 62 -8.48 4.39 0.99
C THR A 62 -8.93 2.99 0.62
N VAL A 63 -9.21 2.17 1.62
CA VAL A 63 -9.73 0.81 1.47
C VAL A 63 -10.79 0.53 2.52
N GLY A 64 -11.98 0.11 2.10
CA GLY A 64 -13.09 -0.22 3.00
C GLY A 64 -13.52 0.96 3.87
N GLY A 65 -13.47 2.17 3.33
CA GLY A 65 -13.76 3.41 4.07
C GLY A 65 -12.67 3.86 5.05
N GLN A 66 -11.55 3.15 5.17
CA GLN A 66 -10.41 3.54 6.01
C GLN A 66 -9.30 4.17 5.16
N THR A 67 -8.71 5.27 5.63
CA THR A 67 -7.59 5.92 4.95
C THR A 67 -6.28 5.59 5.63
N TRP A 68 -5.31 5.23 4.82
CA TRP A 68 -3.99 4.77 5.21
C TRP A 68 -2.94 5.66 4.57
N ARG A 69 -1.98 6.12 5.37
CA ARG A 69 -0.82 6.88 4.89
C ARG A 69 0.37 5.95 4.78
N ILE A 70 1.05 5.97 3.64
CA ILE A 70 2.31 5.27 3.46
C ILE A 70 3.38 5.97 4.27
N THR A 71 4.00 5.22 5.18
CA THR A 71 5.03 5.71 6.08
C THR A 71 6.42 5.41 5.54
N ASP A 72 6.59 4.29 4.84
CA ASP A 72 7.88 3.91 4.28
C ASP A 72 7.74 2.90 3.13
N ILE A 73 8.73 2.86 2.24
CA ILE A 73 8.89 1.85 1.18
C ILE A 73 10.34 1.36 1.23
N VAL A 74 10.52 0.08 1.54
CA VAL A 74 11.81 -0.51 1.90
C VAL A 74 12.25 -1.51 0.83
N ASN A 75 13.54 -1.50 0.51
CA ASN A 75 14.21 -2.39 -0.44
C ASN A 75 13.48 -2.48 -1.79
N ALA A 76 13.07 -1.34 -2.35
CA ALA A 76 12.14 -1.28 -3.50
C ALA A 76 12.68 -1.92 -4.78
N ASP A 77 13.99 -2.17 -4.89
CA ASP A 77 14.67 -2.83 -6.00
C ASP A 77 14.95 -4.33 -5.77
N SER A 78 14.34 -4.93 -4.74
CA SER A 78 14.54 -6.31 -4.33
C SER A 78 13.26 -7.16 -4.35
N ASP A 79 13.42 -8.47 -4.22
CA ASP A 79 12.31 -9.41 -4.03
C ASP A 79 11.73 -9.37 -2.60
N ASP A 80 12.45 -8.81 -1.63
CA ASP A 80 11.97 -8.62 -0.25
C ASP A 80 11.33 -7.24 -0.03
N ALA A 81 11.08 -6.49 -1.10
CA ALA A 81 10.44 -5.19 -1.06
C ALA A 81 9.10 -5.20 -0.31
N TYR A 82 8.87 -4.15 0.46
CA TYR A 82 7.61 -3.93 1.16
C TYR A 82 7.36 -2.44 1.39
N LEU A 83 6.11 -2.11 1.67
CA LEU A 83 5.75 -0.81 2.23
C LEU A 83 5.04 -0.95 3.56
N THR A 84 5.16 0.09 4.38
CA THR A 84 4.40 0.22 5.62
C THR A 84 3.39 1.34 5.46
N ALA A 85 2.22 1.16 6.05
CA ALA A 85 1.19 2.17 6.09
C ALA A 85 0.52 2.23 7.45
N VAL A 86 0.15 3.42 7.88
CA VAL A 86 -0.56 3.66 9.14
C VAL A 86 -1.98 4.15 8.85
N ARG A 87 -2.97 3.61 9.55
CA ARG A 87 -4.34 4.13 9.47
C ARG A 87 -4.39 5.54 10.05
N VAL A 88 -4.92 6.48 9.28
CA VAL A 88 -5.09 7.88 9.68
C VAL A 88 -6.55 8.31 9.82
N SER A 89 -7.50 7.57 9.20
CA SER A 89 -8.94 7.75 9.43
C SER A 89 -9.76 6.50 9.14
#